data_AF-A0A1B9E7Q5-F1
#
_entry.id   AF-A0A1B9E7Q5-F1
#
_cell.length_a   1.000
_cell.length_b   1.000
_cell.length_c   1.000
_cell.angle_alpha   90.00
_cell.angle_beta   90.00
_cell.angle_gamma   90.00
#
_symmetry.space_group_name_H-M   'P 1'
#
loop_
_entity.id
_entity.type
_entity.pdbx_description
1 polymer ?
#
loop_
_entity_poly.entity_id
_entity_poly.type
_entity_poly.pdbx_seq_one_letter_code
_entity_poly.pdbx_strand_id
1 'polypeptide(L)'
;MRPTLAILNEDYPKVKTIESKQDINSLLNFLITIINIKVSSEEEKLQLDKQMILIFDLIKTKFGSLTVPEIKEAFKMFIAKEFPELKVYRILDCVVVAEVLNAYKEFRNDSLRAYDFKKKTLLEQPNPMTEKEIIQNKEALFKIVFEDLKATGLSLDAWLLYENLEANGRINISKAKKKEMYAQQAKIYLVELVQETTKRHFHSAKIIIEDAKNKIEKGKIIGSVANKCKSILVSNILKEYLTDFQEFKNQIER
;
A
#
# COMPACT_ATOMS: atom_id res chain seq x y z
N MET A 1 -30.36 -1.23 -16.19
CA MET A 1 -29.25 -1.83 -16.97
C MET A 1 -28.17 -2.26 -16.00
N ARG A 2 -27.87 -3.55 -15.90
CA ARG A 2 -26.74 -4.03 -15.10
C ARG A 2 -25.46 -3.73 -15.89
N PRO A 3 -24.39 -3.21 -15.26
CA PRO A 3 -23.12 -3.03 -15.95
C PRO A 3 -22.63 -4.39 -16.43
N THR A 4 -22.24 -4.47 -17.69
CA THR A 4 -21.61 -5.63 -18.30
C THR A 4 -20.31 -5.88 -17.53
N LEU A 5 -20.35 -6.79 -16.57
CA LEU A 5 -19.14 -7.31 -15.92
C LEU A 5 -18.21 -7.77 -17.03
N ALA A 6 -16.96 -7.32 -16.98
CA ALA A 6 -15.91 -7.73 -17.89
C ALA A 6 -16.00 -9.24 -18.10
N ILE A 7 -16.12 -9.65 -19.37
CA ILE A 7 -16.01 -11.04 -19.79
C ILE A 7 -14.53 -11.42 -19.55
N LEU A 8 -14.21 -11.76 -18.30
CA LEU A 8 -12.97 -12.42 -17.93
C LEU A 8 -13.12 -13.87 -18.40
N ASN A 9 -12.32 -14.25 -19.39
CA ASN A 9 -12.29 -15.53 -20.10
C ASN A 9 -13.33 -15.68 -21.23
N GLU A 10 -13.09 -15.03 -22.36
CA GLU A 10 -13.11 -15.81 -23.59
C GLU A 10 -11.76 -16.53 -23.68
N ASP A 11 -11.79 -17.86 -23.78
CA ASP A 11 -10.66 -18.77 -23.72
C ASP A 11 -9.66 -18.52 -24.87
N TYR A 12 -8.82 -17.49 -24.74
CA TYR A 12 -7.67 -17.37 -25.61
C TYR A 12 -6.75 -18.56 -25.36
N PRO A 13 -6.38 -19.31 -26.41
CA PRO A 13 -5.50 -20.45 -26.26
C PRO A 13 -4.17 -19.98 -25.65
N LYS A 14 -3.73 -20.69 -24.63
CA LYS A 14 -2.41 -20.50 -24.03
C LYS A 14 -1.35 -20.77 -25.08
N VAL A 15 -0.20 -20.10 -25.03
CA VAL A 15 0.82 -20.24 -26.07
C VAL A 15 1.33 -21.67 -26.19
N LYS A 16 1.30 -22.46 -25.11
CA LYS A 16 1.61 -23.90 -25.16
C LYS A 16 0.71 -24.72 -26.09
N THR A 17 -0.54 -24.27 -26.34
CA THR A 17 -1.52 -24.96 -27.18
C THR A 17 -1.55 -24.44 -28.62
N ILE A 18 -0.67 -23.51 -28.97
CA ILE A 18 -0.58 -22.99 -30.34
C ILE A 18 0.22 -23.97 -31.20
N GLU A 19 -0.46 -24.51 -32.20
CA GLU A 19 0.11 -25.39 -33.23
C GLU A 19 0.10 -24.74 -34.62
N SER A 20 -0.71 -23.68 -34.80
CA SER A 20 -0.83 -22.93 -36.05
C SER A 20 0.42 -22.10 -36.33
N LYS A 21 1.09 -22.38 -37.46
CA LYS A 21 2.24 -21.59 -37.94
C LYS A 21 1.90 -20.12 -38.17
N GLN A 22 0.65 -19.81 -38.53
CA GLN A 22 0.21 -18.45 -38.79
C GLN A 22 0.18 -17.60 -37.51
N ASP A 23 -0.27 -18.17 -36.40
CA ASP A 23 -0.36 -17.47 -35.11
C ASP A 23 1.03 -17.24 -34.50
N ILE A 24 1.93 -18.21 -34.69
CA ILE A 24 3.34 -18.11 -34.30
C ILE A 24 4.01 -16.97 -35.07
N ASN A 25 3.88 -16.95 -36.40
CA ASN A 25 4.46 -15.90 -37.23
C ASN A 25 3.86 -14.53 -36.93
N SER A 26 2.55 -14.45 -36.67
CA SER A 26 1.87 -13.22 -36.26
C SER A 26 2.41 -12.65 -34.95
N LEU A 27 2.64 -13.51 -33.94
CA LEU A 27 3.24 -13.10 -32.67
C LEU A 27 4.69 -12.61 -32.87
N LEU A 28 5.51 -13.37 -33.59
CA LEU A 28 6.92 -13.00 -33.82
C LEU A 28 7.05 -11.69 -34.60
N ASN A 29 6.24 -11.50 -35.65
CA ASN A 29 6.20 -10.26 -36.42
C ASN A 29 5.76 -9.06 -35.56
N PHE A 30 4.81 -9.27 -34.65
CA PHE A 30 4.43 -8.23 -33.69
C PHE A 30 5.61 -7.84 -32.80
N LEU A 31 6.35 -8.82 -32.25
CA LEU A 31 7.50 -8.55 -31.38
C LEU A 31 8.62 -7.79 -32.11
N ILE A 32 8.91 -8.16 -33.36
CA ILE A 32 9.88 -7.44 -34.21
C ILE A 32 9.44 -6.00 -34.43
N THR A 33 8.15 -5.80 -34.74
CA THR A 33 7.58 -4.49 -35.05
C THR A 33 7.56 -3.56 -33.83
N ILE A 34 7.12 -4.06 -32.68
CA ILE A 34 6.97 -3.24 -31.47
C ILE A 34 8.33 -2.82 -30.88
N ILE A 35 9.36 -3.65 -31.02
CA ILE A 35 10.74 -3.31 -30.65
C ILE A 35 11.44 -2.45 -31.73
N ASN A 36 10.82 -2.31 -32.90
CA ASN A 36 11.32 -1.53 -34.04
C ASN A 36 12.69 -2.02 -34.53
N ILE A 37 12.82 -3.34 -34.71
CA ILE A 37 14.03 -3.95 -35.28
C ILE A 37 14.02 -3.73 -36.79
N LYS A 38 15.11 -3.19 -37.32
CA LYS A 38 15.33 -3.02 -38.76
C LYS A 38 16.35 -4.03 -39.24
N VAL A 39 16.09 -4.64 -40.39
CA VAL A 39 16.99 -5.59 -41.05
C VAL A 39 17.48 -4.94 -42.34
N SER A 40 18.80 -4.86 -42.52
CA SER A 40 19.43 -4.15 -43.64
C SER A 40 20.18 -5.08 -44.59
N SER A 41 20.39 -6.35 -44.21
CA SER A 41 21.04 -7.37 -45.04
C SER A 41 20.34 -8.73 -44.94
N GLU A 42 20.53 -9.59 -45.95
CA GLU A 42 20.03 -10.98 -45.91
C GLU A 42 20.69 -11.82 -44.80
N GLU A 43 21.93 -11.49 -44.43
CA GLU A 43 22.64 -12.13 -43.32
C GLU A 43 22.02 -11.80 -41.97
N GLU A 44 21.68 -10.53 -41.73
CA GLU A 44 20.96 -10.09 -40.53
C GLU A 44 19.58 -10.74 -40.44
N LYS A 45 18.89 -10.87 -41.57
CA LYS A 45 17.58 -11.54 -41.66
C LYS A 45 17.67 -13.00 -41.21
N LEU A 46 18.65 -13.73 -41.74
CA LEU A 46 18.86 -15.14 -41.40
C LEU A 46 19.21 -15.33 -39.93
N GLN A 47 19.97 -14.41 -39.33
CA GLN A 47 20.28 -14.45 -37.90
C GLN A 47 19.05 -14.14 -37.05
N LEU A 48 18.24 -13.16 -37.44
CA LEU A 48 16.99 -12.83 -36.77
C LEU A 48 16.02 -14.02 -36.80
N ASP A 49 15.87 -14.68 -37.95
CA ASP A 49 15.00 -15.86 -38.09
C ASP A 49 15.42 -17.00 -37.12
N LYS A 50 16.72 -17.24 -36.97
CA LYS A 50 17.26 -18.21 -36.00
C LYS A 50 16.97 -17.81 -34.56
N GLN A 51 17.15 -16.53 -34.22
CA GLN A 51 16.83 -16.01 -32.89
C GLN A 51 15.34 -16.13 -32.58
N MET A 52 14.46 -15.87 -33.56
CA MET A 52 13.01 -15.97 -33.38
C MET A 52 12.54 -17.38 -33.05
N ILE A 53 13.19 -18.41 -33.61
CA ILE A 53 12.90 -19.81 -33.27
C ILE A 53 13.20 -20.07 -31.78
N LEU A 54 14.37 -19.63 -31.30
CA LEU A 54 14.77 -19.79 -29.90
C LEU A 54 13.87 -19.02 -28.94
N ILE A 55 13.48 -17.79 -29.33
CA ILE A 55 12.56 -16.97 -28.54
C ILE A 55 11.19 -17.62 -28.47
N PHE A 56 10.68 -18.14 -29.58
CA PHE A 56 9.41 -18.84 -29.57
C PHE A 56 9.45 -20.10 -28.69
N ASP A 57 10.53 -20.88 -28.76
CA ASP A 57 10.72 -22.06 -27.90
C ASP A 57 10.75 -21.67 -26.41
N LEU A 58 11.48 -20.61 -26.05
CA LEU A 58 11.49 -20.06 -24.69
C LEU A 58 10.08 -19.66 -24.23
N ILE A 59 9.35 -18.91 -25.06
CA ILE A 59 7.98 -18.48 -24.75
C ILE A 59 7.11 -19.71 -24.54
N LYS A 60 7.17 -20.70 -25.42
CA LYS A 60 6.34 -21.91 -25.35
C LYS A 60 6.65 -22.74 -24.11
N THR A 61 7.92 -22.90 -23.76
CA THR A 61 8.37 -23.78 -22.66
C THR A 61 8.26 -23.13 -21.27
N LYS A 62 8.69 -21.86 -21.13
CA LYS A 62 8.74 -21.17 -19.82
C LYS A 62 7.55 -20.25 -19.57
N PHE A 63 6.96 -19.71 -20.63
CA PHE A 63 5.86 -18.76 -20.57
C PHE A 63 4.57 -19.27 -21.22
N GLY A 64 4.51 -20.58 -21.52
CA GLY A 64 3.38 -21.21 -22.20
C GLY A 64 2.06 -21.17 -21.42
N SER A 65 2.06 -20.70 -20.17
CA SER A 65 0.84 -20.38 -19.41
C SER A 65 0.17 -19.08 -19.82
N LEU A 66 0.91 -18.18 -20.48
CA LEU A 66 0.40 -16.92 -21.00
C LEU A 66 -0.31 -17.13 -22.35
N THR A 67 -1.22 -16.24 -22.68
CA THR A 67 -1.90 -16.16 -23.98
C THR A 67 -1.17 -15.19 -24.91
N VAL A 68 -1.46 -15.26 -26.21
CA VAL A 68 -0.90 -14.31 -27.19
C VAL A 68 -1.24 -12.85 -26.84
N PRO A 69 -2.49 -12.49 -26.49
CA PRO A 69 -2.81 -11.14 -26.06
C PRO A 69 -1.99 -10.68 -24.85
N GLU A 70 -1.78 -11.54 -23.85
CA GLU A 70 -0.97 -11.21 -22.66
C GLU A 70 0.49 -10.92 -23.03
N ILE A 71 1.08 -11.71 -23.93
CA ILE A 71 2.45 -11.45 -24.41
C ILE A 71 2.51 -10.14 -25.19
N LYS A 72 1.54 -9.88 -26.07
CA LYS A 72 1.48 -8.61 -26.81
C LYS A 72 1.36 -7.42 -25.86
N GLU A 73 0.56 -7.56 -24.82
CA GLU A 73 0.38 -6.52 -23.81
C GLU A 73 1.64 -6.28 -22.99
N ALA A 74 2.32 -7.34 -22.55
CA ALA A 74 3.60 -7.24 -21.86
C ALA A 74 4.62 -6.37 -22.63
N PHE A 75 4.71 -6.57 -23.95
CA PHE A 75 5.62 -5.79 -24.79
C PHE A 75 5.15 -4.36 -25.04
N LYS A 76 3.84 -4.08 -25.05
CA LYS A 76 3.33 -2.69 -25.06
C LYS A 76 3.68 -1.97 -23.77
N MET A 77 3.44 -2.60 -22.61
CA MET A 77 3.78 -2.06 -21.30
C MET A 77 5.28 -1.77 -21.18
N PHE A 78 6.11 -2.67 -21.71
CA PHE A 78 7.56 -2.48 -21.79
C PHE A 78 7.94 -1.22 -22.59
N ILE A 79 7.41 -1.04 -23.81
CA ILE A 79 7.69 0.14 -24.63
C ILE A 79 7.12 1.43 -24.00
N ALA A 80 5.97 1.34 -23.33
CA ALA A 80 5.35 2.44 -22.60
C ALA A 80 6.09 2.83 -21.30
N LYS A 81 7.14 2.07 -20.92
CA LYS A 81 7.90 2.22 -19.67
C LYS A 81 7.05 2.04 -18.41
N GLU A 82 6.06 1.16 -18.47
CA GLU A 82 5.25 0.76 -17.31
C GLU A 82 5.99 -0.21 -16.38
N PHE A 83 7.14 -0.73 -16.80
CA PHE A 83 8.09 -1.47 -15.98
C PHE A 83 9.32 -0.59 -15.68
N PRO A 84 9.34 0.15 -14.55
CA PRO A 84 10.36 1.17 -14.28
C PRO A 84 11.78 0.61 -14.16
N GLU A 85 11.89 -0.64 -13.71
CA GLU A 85 13.15 -1.38 -13.53
C GLU A 85 13.78 -1.79 -14.87
N LEU A 86 12.97 -1.92 -15.94
CA LEU A 86 13.42 -2.41 -17.24
C LEU A 86 13.83 -1.27 -18.17
N LYS A 87 15.07 -1.32 -18.64
CA LYS A 87 15.56 -0.42 -19.69
C LYS A 87 15.06 -0.90 -21.05
N VAL A 88 14.47 0.01 -21.82
CA VAL A 88 14.00 -0.30 -23.18
C VAL A 88 15.18 -0.35 -24.13
N TYR A 89 15.50 -1.54 -24.62
CA TYR A 89 16.49 -1.77 -25.67
C TYR A 89 15.79 -2.14 -26.99
N ARG A 90 16.36 -1.71 -28.12
CA ARG A 90 15.89 -2.10 -29.47
C ARG A 90 16.54 -3.40 -29.92
N ILE A 91 16.55 -4.39 -29.03
CA ILE A 91 17.09 -5.73 -29.26
C ILE A 91 16.04 -6.71 -28.78
N LEU A 92 15.84 -7.78 -29.54
CA LEU A 92 14.91 -8.85 -29.19
C LEU A 92 15.70 -10.15 -29.09
N ASP A 93 16.10 -10.48 -27.87
CA ASP A 93 16.77 -11.74 -27.54
C ASP A 93 16.00 -12.47 -26.43
N CYS A 94 16.44 -13.69 -26.12
CA CYS A 94 15.82 -14.50 -25.07
C CYS A 94 15.86 -13.85 -23.68
N VAL A 95 16.86 -13.01 -23.39
CA VAL A 95 17.02 -12.35 -22.09
C VAL A 95 15.96 -11.27 -21.94
N VAL A 96 15.87 -10.36 -22.91
CA VAL A 96 14.88 -9.28 -22.95
C VAL A 96 13.46 -9.85 -22.91
N VAL A 97 13.19 -10.91 -23.68
CA VAL A 97 11.88 -11.57 -23.67
C VAL A 97 11.57 -12.16 -22.30
N ALA A 98 12.53 -12.82 -21.65
CA ALA A 98 12.32 -13.38 -20.32
C ALA A 98 12.07 -12.29 -19.27
N GLU A 99 12.83 -11.20 -19.30
CA GLU A 99 12.68 -10.08 -18.37
C GLU A 99 11.30 -9.42 -18.49
N VAL A 100 10.88 -9.10 -19.73
CA VAL A 100 9.57 -8.48 -20.00
C VAL A 100 8.41 -9.38 -19.55
N LEU A 101 8.47 -10.68 -19.89
CA LEU A 101 7.39 -11.60 -19.53
C LEU A 101 7.36 -11.95 -18.05
N ASN A 102 8.49 -11.95 -17.35
CA ASN A 102 8.52 -12.09 -15.89
C ASN A 102 7.93 -10.86 -15.21
N ALA A 103 8.33 -9.65 -15.61
CA ALA A 103 7.76 -8.40 -15.09
C ALA A 103 6.24 -8.34 -15.28
N TYR A 104 5.75 -8.78 -16.45
CA TYR A 104 4.31 -8.89 -16.69
C TYR A 104 3.61 -9.90 -15.76
N LYS A 105 4.22 -11.06 -15.51
CA LYS A 105 3.65 -12.06 -14.59
C LYS A 105 3.55 -11.52 -13.17
N GLU A 106 4.55 -10.78 -12.72
CA GLU A 106 4.55 -10.11 -11.41
C GLU A 106 3.44 -9.04 -11.35
N PHE A 107 3.38 -8.16 -12.35
CA PHE A 107 2.33 -7.15 -12.47
C PHE A 107 0.92 -7.75 -12.43
N ARG A 108 0.69 -8.85 -13.15
CA ARG A 108 -0.61 -9.55 -13.17
C ARG A 108 -0.94 -10.14 -11.80
N ASN A 109 0.03 -10.74 -11.13
CA ASN A 109 -0.17 -11.32 -9.81
C ASN A 109 -0.46 -10.24 -8.76
N ASP A 110 0.24 -9.11 -8.82
CA ASP A 110 0.00 -8.00 -7.90
C ASP A 110 -1.33 -7.30 -8.16
N SER A 111 -1.74 -7.16 -9.43
CA SER A 111 -3.06 -6.66 -9.80
C SER A 111 -4.18 -7.58 -9.28
N LEU A 112 -4.00 -8.90 -9.36
CA LEU A 112 -4.93 -9.89 -8.79
C LEU A 112 -4.99 -9.77 -7.26
N ARG A 113 -3.85 -9.64 -6.58
CA ARG A 113 -3.81 -9.43 -5.12
C ARG A 113 -4.50 -8.14 -4.71
N ALA A 114 -4.28 -7.05 -5.43
CA ALA A 114 -4.94 -5.77 -5.16
C ALA A 114 -6.46 -5.85 -5.38
N TYR A 115 -6.89 -6.57 -6.42
CA TYR A 115 -8.31 -6.83 -6.67
C TYR A 115 -8.92 -7.69 -5.56
N ASP A 116 -8.27 -8.79 -5.17
CA ASP A 116 -8.75 -9.67 -4.09
C ASP A 116 -8.80 -8.95 -2.75
N PHE A 117 -7.81 -8.11 -2.46
CA PHE A 117 -7.81 -7.24 -1.29
C PHE A 117 -9.00 -6.27 -1.32
N LYS A 118 -9.20 -5.55 -2.43
CA LYS A 118 -10.32 -4.62 -2.59
C LYS A 118 -11.67 -5.33 -2.49
N LYS A 119 -11.78 -6.54 -3.06
CA LYS A 119 -12.97 -7.39 -2.97
C LYS A 119 -13.23 -7.80 -1.52
N LYS A 120 -12.21 -8.24 -0.77
CA LYS A 120 -12.35 -8.52 0.66
C LYS A 120 -12.77 -7.27 1.43
N THR A 121 -12.12 -6.13 1.22
CA THR A 121 -12.50 -4.88 1.90
C THR A 121 -13.94 -4.47 1.64
N LEU A 122 -14.47 -4.70 0.43
CA LEU A 122 -15.86 -4.41 0.08
C LEU A 122 -16.85 -5.42 0.68
N LEU A 123 -16.48 -6.69 0.76
CA LEU A 123 -17.31 -7.76 1.33
C LEU A 123 -17.27 -7.79 2.87
N GLU A 124 -16.15 -7.38 3.46
CA GLU A 124 -15.89 -7.29 4.89
C GLU A 124 -16.12 -5.86 5.41
N GLN A 125 -16.78 -4.97 4.66
CA GLN A 125 -17.26 -3.73 5.25
C GLN A 125 -18.15 -4.11 6.43
N PRO A 126 -17.76 -3.78 7.67
CA PRO A 126 -18.63 -4.08 8.80
C PRO A 126 -19.96 -3.41 8.52
N ASN A 127 -21.06 -4.13 8.76
CA ASN A 127 -22.37 -3.50 8.77
C ASN A 127 -22.25 -2.20 9.60
N PRO A 128 -22.85 -1.09 9.15
CA PRO A 128 -22.85 0.13 9.95
C PRO A 128 -23.32 -0.25 11.35
N MET A 129 -22.49 0.03 12.36
CA MET A 129 -22.80 -0.32 13.74
C MET A 129 -24.20 0.18 14.06
N THR A 130 -24.98 -0.69 14.69
CA THR A 130 -26.27 -0.27 15.23
C THR A 130 -26.02 0.83 16.27
N GLU A 131 -26.98 1.75 16.45
CA GLU A 131 -26.85 2.82 17.45
C GLU A 131 -26.53 2.27 18.85
N LYS A 132 -27.06 1.09 19.18
CA LYS A 132 -26.79 0.39 20.43
C LYS A 132 -25.31 0.00 20.58
N GLU A 133 -24.69 -0.53 19.53
CA GLU A 133 -23.26 -0.88 19.55
C GLU A 133 -22.37 0.36 19.65
N ILE A 134 -22.75 1.46 18.99
CA ILE A 134 -22.04 2.74 19.10
C ILE A 134 -22.06 3.24 20.55
N ILE A 135 -23.23 3.20 21.21
CA ILE A 135 -23.37 3.61 22.61
C ILE A 135 -22.55 2.70 23.53
N GLN A 136 -22.61 1.38 23.32
CA GLN A 136 -21.82 0.42 24.12
C GLN A 136 -20.32 0.63 23.96
N ASN A 137 -19.84 0.86 22.74
CA ASN A 137 -18.42 1.11 22.48
C ASN A 137 -17.95 2.44 23.07
N LYS A 138 -18.79 3.49 23.02
CA LYS A 138 -18.50 4.77 23.70
C LYS A 138 -18.40 4.58 25.21
N GLU A 139 -19.32 3.85 25.82
CA GLU A 139 -19.30 3.61 27.26
C GLU A 139 -18.09 2.75 27.68
N ALA A 140 -17.74 1.74 26.87
CA ALA A 140 -16.54 0.93 27.08
C ALA A 140 -15.27 1.79 27.02
N LEU A 141 -15.16 2.69 26.03
CA LEU A 141 -14.06 3.64 25.93
C LEU A 141 -13.97 4.53 27.18
N PHE A 142 -15.10 5.06 27.66
CA PHE A 142 -15.09 5.89 28.87
C PHE A 142 -14.60 5.13 30.10
N LYS A 143 -14.98 3.86 30.24
CA LYS A 143 -14.51 3.00 31.34
C LYS A 143 -13.01 2.76 31.25
N ILE A 144 -12.50 2.40 30.07
CA ILE A 144 -11.06 2.20 29.85
C ILE A 144 -10.28 3.45 30.22
N VAL A 145 -10.69 4.62 29.69
CA VAL A 145 -10.01 5.89 29.98
C VAL A 145 -10.08 6.22 31.48
N PHE A 146 -11.22 6.01 32.13
CA PHE A 146 -11.37 6.25 33.57
C PHE A 146 -10.47 5.35 34.43
N GLU A 147 -10.41 4.06 34.11
CA GLU A 147 -9.58 3.08 34.81
C GLU A 147 -8.09 3.36 34.61
N ASP A 148 -7.67 3.64 33.37
CA ASP A 148 -6.30 4.02 33.03
C ASP A 148 -5.86 5.28 33.79
N LEU A 149 -6.72 6.29 33.84
CA LEU A 149 -6.44 7.54 34.55
C LEU A 149 -6.35 7.33 36.06
N LYS A 150 -7.19 6.45 36.63
CA LYS A 150 -7.08 6.06 38.05
C LYS A 150 -5.78 5.32 38.35
N ALA A 151 -5.36 4.43 37.47
CA ALA A 151 -4.21 3.57 37.68
C ALA A 151 -2.87 4.30 37.44
N THR A 152 -2.78 5.09 36.37
CA THR A 152 -1.51 5.63 35.86
C THR A 152 -1.49 7.14 35.70
N GLY A 153 -2.65 7.80 35.77
CA GLY A 153 -2.79 9.24 35.51
C GLY A 153 -2.72 9.63 34.02
N LEU A 154 -2.54 8.68 33.11
CA LEU A 154 -2.49 8.92 31.66
C LEU A 154 -3.14 7.76 30.91
N SER A 155 -4.18 8.03 30.13
CA SER A 155 -4.71 7.04 29.18
C SER A 155 -4.24 7.35 27.77
N LEU A 156 -3.66 6.36 27.09
CA LEU A 156 -3.25 6.53 25.70
C LEU A 156 -4.44 6.61 24.75
N ASP A 157 -5.61 6.06 25.12
CA ASP A 157 -6.84 6.09 24.32
C ASP A 157 -7.65 7.38 24.49
N ALA A 158 -7.26 8.23 25.45
CA ALA A 158 -7.91 9.51 25.71
C ALA A 158 -7.95 10.46 24.50
N TRP A 159 -7.05 10.32 23.51
CA TRP A 159 -7.08 11.11 22.27
C TRP A 159 -8.41 11.00 21.51
N LEU A 160 -9.13 9.89 21.63
CA LEU A 160 -10.45 9.69 20.99
C LEU A 160 -11.52 10.63 21.53
N LEU A 161 -11.31 11.19 22.73
CA LEU A 161 -12.23 12.12 23.38
C LEU A 161 -11.88 13.59 23.10
N TYR A 162 -10.74 13.85 22.44
CA TYR A 162 -10.20 15.19 22.25
C TYR A 162 -11.15 16.10 21.47
N GLU A 163 -11.75 15.61 20.39
CA GLU A 163 -12.60 16.43 19.52
C GLU A 163 -13.87 16.89 20.22
N ASN A 164 -14.51 16.02 21.01
CA ASN A 164 -15.67 16.39 21.83
C ASN A 164 -15.29 17.46 22.86
N LEU A 165 -14.18 17.27 23.58
CA LEU A 165 -13.75 18.21 24.62
C LEU A 165 -13.26 19.55 24.05
N GLU A 166 -12.71 19.57 22.83
CA GLU A 166 -12.36 20.80 22.13
C GLU A 166 -13.62 21.53 21.64
N ALA A 167 -14.60 20.81 21.08
CA ALA A 167 -15.89 21.38 20.65
C ALA A 167 -16.68 21.97 21.82
N ASN A 168 -16.64 21.33 23.00
CA ASN A 168 -17.33 21.80 24.21
C ASN A 168 -16.53 22.88 24.96
N GLY A 169 -15.44 23.39 24.38
CA GLY A 169 -14.64 24.49 24.92
C GLY A 169 -13.78 24.14 26.14
N ARG A 170 -13.73 22.87 26.55
CA ARG A 170 -12.91 22.39 27.69
C ARG A 170 -11.43 22.39 27.36
N ILE A 171 -11.07 22.20 26.10
CA ILE A 171 -9.69 22.29 25.62
C ILE A 171 -9.51 23.63 24.90
N ASN A 172 -8.95 24.61 25.59
CA ASN A 172 -8.55 25.89 24.98
C ASN A 172 -7.05 26.10 25.11
N ILE A 173 -6.32 25.84 24.03
CA ILE A 173 -4.85 25.90 24.00
C ILE A 173 -4.40 26.70 22.79
N SER A 174 -3.50 27.65 23.03
CA SER A 174 -2.91 28.46 21.98
C SER A 174 -2.13 27.62 20.96
N LYS A 175 -2.11 28.07 19.69
CA LYS A 175 -1.34 27.41 18.63
C LYS A 175 0.15 27.30 18.98
N ALA A 176 0.70 28.28 19.71
CA ALA A 176 2.09 28.25 20.17
C ALA A 176 2.35 27.10 21.15
N LYS A 177 1.47 26.92 22.14
CA LYS A 177 1.60 25.85 23.14
C LYS A 177 1.39 24.46 22.52
N LYS A 178 0.47 24.32 21.55
CA LYS A 178 0.33 23.06 20.77
C LYS A 178 1.64 22.70 20.04
N LYS A 179 2.31 23.67 19.41
CA LYS A 179 3.60 23.46 18.73
C LYS A 179 4.71 23.06 19.71
N GLU A 180 4.78 23.72 20.85
CA GLU A 180 5.77 23.43 21.90
C GLU A 180 5.60 22.00 22.44
N MET A 181 4.38 21.62 22.79
CA MET A 181 4.07 20.27 23.27
C MET A 181 4.43 19.21 22.22
N TYR A 182 4.08 19.45 20.96
CA TYR A 182 4.44 18.54 19.87
C TYR A 182 5.96 18.39 19.74
N ALA A 183 6.71 19.49 19.78
CA ALA A 183 8.18 19.45 19.68
C ALA A 183 8.82 18.67 20.84
N GLN A 184 8.28 18.79 22.05
CA GLN A 184 8.73 18.01 23.20
C GLN A 184 8.42 16.51 23.02
N GLN A 185 7.20 16.17 22.64
CA GLN A 185 6.79 14.77 22.46
C GLN A 185 7.47 14.10 21.25
N ALA A 186 7.77 14.86 20.19
CA ALA A 186 8.52 14.36 19.04
C ALA A 186 9.94 13.93 19.42
N LYS A 187 10.60 14.68 20.32
CA LYS A 187 11.92 14.31 20.86
C LYS A 187 11.85 13.02 21.66
N ILE A 188 10.86 12.90 22.55
CA ILE A 188 10.65 11.69 23.37
C ILE A 188 10.38 10.48 22.47
N TYR A 189 9.49 10.63 21.49
CA TYR A 189 9.16 9.58 20.53
C TYR A 189 10.39 9.08 19.78
N LEU A 190 11.29 9.97 19.37
CA LEU A 190 12.51 9.57 18.69
C LEU A 190 13.43 8.75 19.59
N VAL A 191 13.54 9.10 20.88
CA VAL A 191 14.32 8.32 21.85
C VAL A 191 13.70 6.94 22.06
N GLU A 192 12.38 6.86 22.27
CA GLU A 192 11.63 5.61 22.43
C GLU A 192 11.81 4.69 21.20
N LEU A 193 11.69 5.26 19.99
CA LEU A 193 11.83 4.55 18.72
C LEU A 193 13.25 3.98 18.55
N VAL A 194 14.29 4.74 18.88
CA VAL A 194 15.68 4.27 18.82
C VAL A 194 15.90 3.12 19.81
N GLN A 195 15.37 3.22 21.03
CA GLN A 195 15.51 2.17 22.04
C GLN A 195 14.78 0.87 21.63
N GLU A 196 13.55 0.97 21.13
CA GLU A 196 12.76 -0.20 20.73
C GLU A 196 13.36 -0.92 19.52
N THR A 197 13.82 -0.15 18.52
CA THR A 197 14.46 -0.70 17.31
C THR A 197 15.83 -1.32 17.60
N THR A 198 16.61 -0.77 18.55
CA THR A 198 17.89 -1.34 18.99
C THR A 198 17.68 -2.66 19.73
N LYS A 199 16.64 -2.77 20.58
CA LYS A 199 16.31 -4.00 21.31
C LYS A 199 15.84 -5.15 20.42
N ARG A 200 15.18 -4.85 19.29
CA ARG A 200 14.55 -5.85 18.41
C ARG A 200 15.37 -6.23 17.17
N HIS A 201 16.58 -5.68 16.99
CA HIS A 201 17.48 -5.97 15.87
C HIS A 201 16.83 -5.91 14.47
N PHE A 202 15.98 -4.93 14.22
CA PHE A 202 15.36 -4.78 12.90
C PHE A 202 16.38 -4.38 11.84
N HIS A 203 16.45 -5.12 10.73
CA HIS A 203 17.29 -4.79 9.58
C HIS A 203 16.91 -3.44 8.93
N SER A 204 15.63 -3.05 9.05
CA SER A 204 15.07 -1.78 8.58
C SER A 204 15.09 -0.65 9.63
N ALA A 205 15.67 -0.87 10.82
CA ALA A 205 15.66 0.10 11.93
C ALA A 205 16.20 1.47 11.54
N LYS A 206 17.33 1.50 10.81
CA LYS A 206 17.98 2.75 10.40
C LYS A 206 17.07 3.60 9.51
N ILE A 207 16.42 2.97 8.53
CA ILE A 207 15.50 3.64 7.59
C ILE A 207 14.32 4.26 8.34
N ILE A 208 13.75 3.53 9.30
CA ILE A 208 12.59 4.00 10.09
C ILE A 208 12.98 5.19 10.98
N ILE A 209 14.12 5.13 11.66
CA ILE A 209 14.62 6.22 12.50
C ILE A 209 14.91 7.46 11.63
N GLU A 210 15.51 7.28 10.46
CA GLU A 210 15.88 8.37 9.56
C GLU A 210 14.67 9.02 8.91
N ASP A 211 13.64 8.25 8.53
CA ASP A 211 12.35 8.81 8.08
C ASP A 211 11.67 9.63 9.19
N ALA A 212 11.66 9.13 10.43
CA ALA A 212 11.10 9.86 11.57
C ALA A 212 11.84 11.18 11.84
N LYS A 213 13.19 11.17 11.81
CA LYS A 213 14.00 12.39 11.94
C LYS A 213 13.69 13.40 10.83
N ASN A 214 13.69 12.95 9.58
CA ASN A 214 13.38 13.78 8.42
C ASN A 214 11.98 14.41 8.51
N LYS A 215 10.98 13.67 9.00
CA LYS A 215 9.63 14.20 9.22
C LYS A 215 9.62 15.30 10.28
N ILE A 216 10.32 15.10 11.40
CA ILE A 216 10.40 16.09 12.48
C ILE A 216 11.12 17.36 12.00
N GLU A 217 12.27 17.23 11.33
CA GLU A 217 13.05 18.37 10.82
C GLU A 217 12.28 19.20 9.78
N LYS A 218 11.52 18.53 8.90
CA LYS A 218 10.67 19.19 7.89
C LYS A 218 9.35 19.71 8.46
N GLY A 219 9.12 19.61 9.76
CA GLY A 219 7.87 20.04 10.41
C GLY A 219 6.63 19.24 10.00
N LYS A 220 6.81 18.02 9.46
CA LYS A 220 5.70 17.12 9.13
C LYS A 220 5.15 16.46 10.38
N ILE A 221 3.82 16.36 10.46
CA ILE A 221 3.14 15.78 11.61
C ILE A 221 3.23 14.25 11.56
N ILE A 222 3.68 13.65 12.65
CA ILE A 222 3.65 12.21 12.90
C ILE A 222 2.38 11.92 13.71
N GLY A 223 1.48 11.09 13.17
CA GLY A 223 0.16 10.84 13.76
C GLY A 223 0.21 10.31 15.19
N SER A 224 1.13 9.39 15.49
CA SER A 224 1.31 8.85 16.85
C SER A 224 1.71 9.92 17.87
N VAL A 225 2.59 10.84 17.48
CA VAL A 225 3.02 11.96 18.34
C VAL A 225 1.87 12.93 18.57
N ALA A 226 1.09 13.24 17.53
CA ALA A 226 -0.09 14.09 17.65
C ALA A 226 -1.14 13.48 18.58
N ASN A 227 -1.41 12.18 18.45
CA ASN A 227 -2.34 11.46 19.32
C ASN A 227 -1.83 11.44 20.76
N LYS A 228 -0.54 11.19 21.01
CA LYS A 228 0.04 11.25 22.36
C LYS A 228 -0.13 12.64 22.99
N CYS A 229 0.05 13.72 22.23
CA CYS A 229 -0.22 15.08 22.70
C CYS A 229 -1.70 15.26 23.08
N LYS A 230 -2.63 14.80 22.25
CA LYS A 230 -4.08 14.84 22.53
C LYS A 230 -4.41 14.05 23.81
N SER A 231 -3.88 12.84 23.96
CA SER A 231 -4.07 12.00 25.14
C SER A 231 -3.59 12.67 26.42
N ILE A 232 -2.42 13.31 26.41
CA ILE A 232 -1.89 14.06 27.55
C ILE A 232 -2.83 15.20 27.95
N LEU A 233 -3.34 15.95 26.97
CA LEU A 233 -4.24 17.07 27.22
C LEU A 233 -5.57 16.63 27.82
N VAL A 234 -6.19 15.63 27.21
CA VAL A 234 -7.45 15.05 27.70
C VAL A 234 -7.25 14.47 29.09
N SER A 235 -6.19 13.68 29.30
CA SER A 235 -5.89 13.07 30.59
C SER A 235 -5.67 14.11 31.69
N ASN A 236 -4.97 15.21 31.37
CA ASN A 236 -4.75 16.28 32.35
C ASN A 236 -6.03 16.99 32.80
N ILE A 237 -7.05 17.05 31.95
CA ILE A 237 -8.35 17.63 32.30
C ILE A 237 -9.18 16.61 33.07
N LEU A 238 -9.30 15.40 32.52
CA LEU A 238 -10.23 14.40 33.06
C LEU A 238 -9.75 13.77 34.37
N LYS A 239 -8.45 13.79 34.67
CA LYS A 239 -7.92 13.27 35.94
C LYS A 239 -8.44 14.01 37.18
N GLU A 240 -8.97 15.22 37.01
CA GLU A 240 -9.58 16.00 38.11
C GLU A 240 -10.95 15.46 38.52
N TYR A 241 -11.55 14.59 37.70
CA TYR A 241 -12.93 14.09 37.85
C TYR A 241 -12.98 12.57 38.00
N LEU A 242 -12.02 11.99 38.74
CA LEU A 242 -11.91 10.52 38.93
C LEU A 242 -12.63 10.01 40.19
N THR A 243 -13.29 10.88 40.94
CA THR A 243 -14.08 10.56 42.13
C THR A 243 -15.20 9.58 41.82
N ASP A 244 -16.00 9.87 40.81
CA ASP A 244 -17.14 9.07 40.38
C ASP A 244 -17.17 8.92 38.85
N PHE A 245 -17.58 7.73 38.39
CA PHE A 245 -17.62 7.45 36.95
C PHE A 245 -18.72 8.24 36.23
N GLN A 246 -19.86 8.48 36.89
CA GLN A 246 -20.94 9.27 36.31
C GLN A 246 -20.54 10.75 36.23
N GLU A 247 -19.84 11.26 37.24
CA GLU A 247 -19.24 12.60 37.20
C GLU A 247 -18.24 12.74 36.05
N PHE A 248 -17.32 11.78 35.91
CA PHE A 248 -16.35 11.71 34.80
C PHE A 248 -17.05 11.76 33.43
N LYS A 249 -18.05 10.88 33.23
CA LYS A 249 -18.81 10.79 31.99
C LYS A 249 -19.51 12.11 31.66
N ASN A 250 -20.11 12.75 32.66
CA ASN A 250 -20.76 14.05 32.49
C ASN A 250 -19.80 15.16 32.04
N GLN A 251 -18.50 15.08 32.35
CA GLN A 251 -17.53 16.07 31.85
C GLN A 251 -17.21 15.89 30.37
N ILE A 252 -17.41 14.70 29.81
CA ILE A 252 -17.15 14.38 28.41
C ILE A 252 -18.39 14.69 27.54
N GLU A 253 -19.59 14.46 28.07
CA GLU A 253 -20.85 14.58 27.33
C GLU A 253 -21.52 15.96 27.40
N ARG A 254 -21.07 16.86 28.29
CA ARG A 254 -21.54 18.26 28.40
C ARG A 254 -20.90 19.15 27.37
#